data_AF-A0A4S9XY18-F1
#
_entry.id   AF-A0A4S9XY18-F1
#
_cell.length_a   1.000
_cell.length_b   1.000
_cell.length_c   1.000
_cell.angle_alpha   90.00
_cell.angle_beta   90.00
_cell.angle_gamma   90.00
#
_symmetry.space_group_name_H-M   'P 1'
#
loop_
_entity.id
_entity.type
_entity.pdbx_description
1 polymer ?
#
loop_
_entity_poly.entity_id
_entity_poly.type
_entity_poly.pdbx_seq_one_letter_code
_entity_poly.pdbx_strand_id
1 'polypeptide(L)'
;MTVPPERPSNPFPESGEEPDYAANVPEDVFEGCLENFHFNHPGFDSKNWTEDCEPMDGYLLNVGLKVVDVVKQILEAGPELWYNVPRLRKLLVGTKNVNNAVCLGLGGGFIQLEEQGDEETFIWQYALFDVFCQIIEKKQKMESGSLPRYFQDPAFEIEEEHILQNVLGEKVIQHPEATELIDEHSFVFGIHIPWSSLANIFFMGRPHPQIFIGNSIEIGMSGIACAIADKYIRQVNLDHETTPGEDIIELRRQAELFVNGHSCTYLSEGVDEDADDQHFGRPRGNP
;
A
#
# COMPACT_ATOMS: atom_id res chain seq x y z
N MET A 1 20.46 15.34 1.74
CA MET A 1 19.44 15.97 2.60
C MET A 1 20.10 16.99 3.52
N THR A 2 19.34 17.74 4.31
CA THR A 2 19.89 18.62 5.36
C THR A 2 19.27 18.23 6.69
N VAL A 3 20.08 18.17 7.75
CA VAL A 3 19.59 17.91 9.11
C VAL A 3 18.52 18.96 9.48
N PRO A 4 17.35 18.54 9.99
CA PRO A 4 16.31 19.46 10.43
C PRO A 4 16.80 20.30 11.62
N PRO A 5 16.26 21.53 11.80
CA PRO A 5 16.60 22.33 12.97
C PRO A 5 16.12 21.66 14.26
N GLU A 6 16.89 21.80 15.35
CA GLU A 6 16.49 21.33 16.69
C GLU A 6 15.10 21.82 17.11
N ARG A 7 14.76 23.05 16.71
CA ARG A 7 13.46 23.67 16.95
C ARG A 7 13.02 24.43 15.69
N PRO A 8 12.12 23.87 14.85
CA PRO A 8 11.53 24.64 13.76
C PRO A 8 10.72 25.81 14.31
N SER A 9 10.60 26.89 13.53
CA SER A 9 9.77 28.04 13.90
C SER A 9 8.30 27.74 13.65
N ASN A 10 7.42 28.16 14.57
CA ASN A 10 5.97 28.11 14.37
C ASN A 10 5.58 28.92 13.11
N PRO A 11 5.02 28.28 12.08
CA PRO A 11 4.70 28.95 10.82
C PRO A 11 3.48 29.86 10.91
N PHE A 12 2.63 29.70 11.93
CA PHE A 12 1.37 30.42 12.09
C PHE A 12 1.15 30.88 13.54
N PRO A 13 2.03 31.72 14.12
CA PRO A 13 1.87 32.18 15.49
C PRO A 13 0.59 33.02 15.66
N GLU A 14 0.08 33.10 16.90
CA GLU A 14 -1.04 34.01 17.21
C GLU A 14 -0.75 35.44 16.74
N SER A 15 -1.58 35.93 15.82
CA SER A 15 -1.60 37.33 15.44
C SER A 15 -2.26 38.12 16.56
N GLY A 16 -1.56 39.12 17.10
CA GLY A 16 -2.07 40.02 18.15
C GLY A 16 -3.21 40.95 17.70
N GLU A 17 -3.75 40.79 16.50
CA GLU A 17 -4.92 41.50 15.95
C GLU A 17 -5.97 40.47 15.54
N GLU A 18 -7.25 40.69 15.88
CA GLU A 18 -8.35 39.80 15.53
C GLU A 18 -8.45 39.61 14.00
N PRO A 19 -8.16 38.41 13.47
CA PRO A 19 -8.42 38.11 12.08
C PRO A 19 -9.70 37.30 11.99
N ASP A 20 -10.63 37.72 11.13
CA ASP A 20 -11.89 37.00 10.90
C ASP A 20 -11.68 35.51 10.49
N TYR A 21 -10.46 35.10 10.06
CA TYR A 21 -10.15 33.72 9.61
C TYR A 21 -8.65 33.30 9.67
N ALA A 22 -7.83 33.69 10.66
CA ALA A 22 -6.45 33.15 10.71
C ALA A 22 -6.41 31.77 11.36
N ALA A 23 -5.79 30.81 10.66
CA ALA A 23 -5.34 29.53 11.22
C ALA A 23 -4.16 29.75 12.18
N ASN A 24 -4.39 30.50 13.26
CA ASN A 24 -3.41 30.73 14.33
C ASN A 24 -3.16 29.43 15.09
N VAL A 25 -1.88 29.17 15.41
CA VAL A 25 -1.42 28.09 16.28
C VAL A 25 -0.67 28.75 17.44
N PRO A 26 -1.25 28.74 18.67
CA PRO A 26 -0.58 29.25 19.86
C PRO A 26 0.78 28.56 20.06
N GLU A 27 1.76 29.31 20.57
CA GLU A 27 3.14 28.80 20.70
C GLU A 27 3.21 27.59 21.64
N ASP A 28 2.45 27.59 22.73
CA ASP A 28 2.35 26.47 23.66
C ASP A 28 1.75 25.21 23.00
N VAL A 29 0.78 25.38 22.11
CA VAL A 29 0.22 24.27 21.31
C VAL A 29 1.25 23.74 20.32
N PHE A 30 1.95 24.61 19.60
CA PHE A 30 3.00 24.20 18.66
C PHE A 30 4.13 23.44 19.37
N GLU A 31 4.61 23.95 20.50
CA GLU A 31 5.62 23.26 21.31
C GLU A 31 5.13 21.90 21.82
N GLY A 32 3.89 21.82 22.33
CA GLY A 32 3.31 20.55 22.75
C GLY A 32 3.22 19.52 21.61
N CYS A 33 2.87 19.96 20.40
CA CYS A 33 2.87 19.10 19.22
C CYS A 33 4.29 18.65 18.82
N LEU A 34 5.28 19.55 18.87
CA LEU A 34 6.67 19.25 18.56
C LEU A 34 7.29 18.26 19.57
N GLU A 35 7.03 18.46 20.87
CA GLU A 35 7.44 17.54 21.92
C GLU A 35 6.83 16.15 21.73
N ASN A 36 5.52 16.08 21.45
CA ASN A 36 4.86 14.81 21.16
C ASN A 36 5.40 14.14 19.89
N PHE A 37 5.72 14.92 18.85
CA PHE A 37 6.33 14.41 17.63
C PHE A 37 7.69 13.76 17.91
N HIS A 38 8.61 14.46 18.59
CA HIS A 38 9.92 13.89 18.93
C HIS A 38 9.82 12.72 19.93
N PHE A 39 8.80 12.70 20.78
CA PHE A 39 8.56 11.56 21.68
C PHE A 39 8.20 10.29 20.90
N ASN A 40 7.33 10.40 19.90
CA ASN A 40 6.90 9.24 19.08
C ASN A 40 7.92 8.88 18.00
N HIS A 41 8.67 9.87 17.49
CA HIS A 41 9.64 9.72 16.41
C HIS A 41 11.03 10.22 16.85
N PRO A 42 11.65 9.60 17.88
CA PRO A 42 12.91 10.08 18.43
C PRO A 42 14.03 10.11 17.40
N GLY A 43 13.93 9.27 16.36
CA GLY A 43 14.85 9.22 15.23
C GLY A 43 14.96 10.50 14.41
N PHE A 44 13.95 11.36 14.48
CA PHE A 44 13.87 12.61 13.74
C PHE A 44 14.28 13.83 14.57
N ASP A 45 14.64 13.68 15.84
CA ASP A 45 15.40 14.71 16.56
C ASP A 45 16.75 14.89 15.86
N SER A 46 17.08 16.12 15.49
CA SER A 46 18.35 16.53 14.86
C SER A 46 19.62 15.95 15.52
N LYS A 47 19.57 15.61 16.82
CA LYS A 47 20.69 15.00 17.56
C LYS A 47 20.95 13.54 17.19
N ASN A 48 19.98 12.88 16.57
CA ASN A 48 20.05 11.47 16.16
C ASN A 48 20.38 11.31 14.67
N TRP A 49 20.87 12.38 14.02
CA TRP A 49 21.29 12.36 12.63
C TRP A 49 22.81 12.15 12.52
N THR A 50 23.24 11.41 11.51
CA THR A 50 24.67 11.23 11.19
C THR A 50 25.27 12.48 10.54
N GLU A 51 26.60 12.54 10.44
CA GLU A 51 27.31 13.58 9.68
C GLU A 51 26.91 13.61 8.19
N ASP A 52 26.48 12.46 7.65
CA ASP A 52 25.99 12.31 6.28
C ASP A 52 24.51 12.72 6.11
N CYS A 53 23.92 13.30 7.16
CA CYS A 53 22.51 13.72 7.20
C CYS A 53 21.52 12.55 7.08
N GLU A 54 21.82 11.42 7.71
CA GLU A 54 20.92 10.26 7.81
C GLU A 54 20.27 10.20 9.21
N PRO A 55 18.94 10.08 9.32
CA PRO A 55 18.27 9.95 10.62
C PRO A 55 18.56 8.60 11.29
N MET A 56 18.30 8.51 12.59
CA MET A 56 18.46 7.29 13.39
C MET A 56 19.83 6.62 13.25
N ASP A 57 20.91 7.40 13.22
CA ASP A 57 22.28 6.88 13.04
C ASP A 57 22.43 5.98 11.78
N GLY A 58 21.70 6.32 10.71
CA GLY A 58 21.72 5.56 9.44
C GLY A 58 20.87 4.28 9.45
N TYR A 59 20.07 4.03 10.49
CA TYR A 59 19.22 2.85 10.57
C TYR A 59 18.21 2.77 9.41
N LEU A 60 17.54 3.88 9.06
CA LEU A 60 16.54 3.90 7.98
C LEU A 60 17.18 3.60 6.61
N LEU A 61 18.38 4.13 6.35
CA LEU A 61 19.18 3.77 5.17
C LEU A 61 19.46 2.27 5.12
N ASN A 62 19.88 1.67 6.24
CA ASN A 62 20.13 0.24 6.31
C ASN A 62 18.88 -0.59 6.01
N VAL A 63 17.70 -0.17 6.48
CA VAL A 63 16.41 -0.82 6.14
C VAL A 63 16.15 -0.75 4.64
N GLY A 64 16.30 0.43 4.01
CA GLY A 64 16.13 0.56 2.55
C GLY A 64 17.13 -0.30 1.76
N LEU A 65 18.38 -0.45 2.23
CA LEU A 65 19.35 -1.36 1.60
C LEU A 65 18.94 -2.84 1.75
N LYS A 66 18.42 -3.25 2.91
CA LYS A 66 17.88 -4.61 3.11
C LYS A 66 16.75 -4.91 2.14
N VAL A 67 15.88 -3.94 1.87
CA VAL A 67 14.81 -4.07 0.87
C VAL A 67 15.39 -4.42 -0.51
N VAL A 68 16.40 -3.67 -0.97
CA VAL A 68 17.07 -3.91 -2.25
C VAL A 68 17.70 -5.30 -2.30
N ASP A 69 18.34 -5.73 -1.20
CA ASP A 69 18.92 -7.06 -1.09
C ASP A 69 17.87 -8.17 -1.15
N VAL A 70 16.72 -7.99 -0.48
CA VAL A 70 15.62 -8.96 -0.51
C VAL A 70 15.00 -9.04 -1.91
N VAL A 71 14.75 -7.91 -2.58
CA VAL A 71 14.31 -7.87 -3.99
C VAL A 71 15.25 -8.70 -4.86
N LYS A 72 16.56 -8.47 -4.72
CA LYS A 72 17.58 -9.20 -5.48
C LYS A 72 17.54 -10.70 -5.18
N GLN A 73 17.50 -11.10 -3.91
CA GLN A 73 17.41 -12.52 -3.52
C GLN A 73 16.19 -13.20 -4.11
N ILE A 74 15.04 -12.52 -4.05
CA ILE A 74 13.77 -12.98 -4.59
C ILE A 74 13.84 -13.18 -6.12
N LEU A 75 14.50 -12.27 -6.85
CA LEU A 75 14.70 -12.39 -8.30
C LEU A 75 15.74 -13.46 -8.67
N GLU A 76 16.82 -13.59 -7.90
CA GLU A 76 17.91 -14.55 -8.11
C GLU A 76 17.51 -16.00 -7.81
N ALA A 77 16.65 -16.20 -6.81
CA ALA A 77 16.02 -17.51 -6.57
C ALA A 77 15.28 -18.02 -7.81
N GLY A 78 14.97 -17.12 -8.75
CA GLY A 78 14.50 -17.45 -10.07
C GLY A 78 13.07 -17.98 -10.06
N PRO A 79 12.56 -18.39 -11.23
CA PRO A 79 11.18 -18.81 -11.38
C PRO A 79 10.78 -19.89 -10.38
N GLU A 80 11.66 -20.77 -9.90
CA GLU A 80 11.32 -21.90 -9.01
C GLU A 80 10.71 -21.49 -7.65
N LEU A 81 11.06 -20.33 -7.08
CA LEU A 81 10.39 -19.79 -5.90
C LEU A 81 8.93 -19.40 -6.20
N TRP A 82 8.67 -18.98 -7.44
CA TRP A 82 7.37 -18.54 -7.98
C TRP A 82 6.60 -19.65 -8.71
N TYR A 83 7.31 -20.67 -9.16
CA TYR A 83 6.83 -21.80 -9.96
C TYR A 83 5.97 -22.69 -9.08
N ASN A 84 6.35 -22.78 -7.80
CA ASN A 84 5.60 -23.39 -6.72
C ASN A 84 4.46 -22.49 -6.19
N VAL A 85 4.27 -21.30 -6.76
CA VAL A 85 3.03 -20.53 -6.63
C VAL A 85 2.33 -20.44 -8.00
N PRO A 86 1.82 -21.55 -8.56
CA PRO A 86 1.09 -21.59 -9.85
C PRO A 86 0.05 -20.48 -10.01
N ARG A 87 -0.52 -20.08 -8.89
CA ARG A 87 -1.49 -19.00 -8.70
C ARG A 87 -0.94 -17.60 -9.08
N LEU A 88 0.29 -17.26 -8.67
CA LEU A 88 0.95 -16.00 -9.07
C LEU A 88 1.32 -16.02 -10.56
N ARG A 89 1.78 -17.16 -11.08
CA ARG A 89 2.04 -17.33 -12.51
C ARG A 89 0.77 -17.10 -13.34
N LYS A 90 -0.38 -17.62 -12.90
CA LYS A 90 -1.68 -17.45 -13.58
C LYS A 90 -2.14 -15.99 -13.58
N LEU A 91 -2.01 -15.31 -12.44
CA LEU A 91 -2.28 -13.88 -12.29
C LEU A 91 -1.44 -13.05 -13.27
N LEU A 92 -0.14 -13.37 -13.37
CA LEU A 92 0.81 -12.70 -14.24
C LEU A 92 0.65 -13.06 -15.72
N VAL A 93 0.15 -14.25 -16.09
CA VAL A 93 -0.11 -14.64 -17.48
C VAL A 93 -1.35 -13.94 -18.03
N GLY A 94 -2.40 -13.80 -17.21
CA GLY A 94 -3.66 -13.13 -17.59
C GLY A 94 -3.58 -11.60 -17.71
N THR A 95 -2.55 -10.97 -17.13
CA THR A 95 -2.32 -9.52 -17.19
C THR A 95 -2.28 -9.01 -18.63
N LYS A 96 -3.01 -7.94 -18.93
CA LYS A 96 -2.94 -7.25 -20.22
C LYS A 96 -1.96 -6.08 -20.08
N ASN A 97 -2.42 -4.87 -20.40
CA ASN A 97 -1.62 -3.66 -20.30
C ASN A 97 -1.91 -2.98 -18.95
N VAL A 98 -0.87 -2.91 -18.12
CA VAL A 98 -0.82 -2.20 -16.84
C VAL A 98 0.01 -0.93 -17.04
N ASN A 99 -0.55 0.23 -16.73
CA ASN A 99 0.07 1.53 -16.96
C ASN A 99 0.64 2.16 -15.68
N ASN A 100 0.19 1.70 -14.51
CA ASN A 100 0.67 2.16 -13.21
C ASN A 100 0.54 1.06 -12.16
N ALA A 101 1.33 1.17 -11.11
CA ALA A 101 1.26 0.36 -9.91
C ALA A 101 1.00 1.26 -8.70
N VAL A 102 0.04 0.86 -7.87
CA VAL A 102 -0.32 1.58 -6.65
C VAL A 102 -0.11 0.64 -5.45
N CYS A 103 0.73 1.06 -4.52
CA CYS A 103 0.93 0.40 -3.25
C CYS A 103 0.15 1.17 -2.17
N LEU A 104 -0.76 0.48 -1.49
CA LEU A 104 -1.67 1.06 -0.52
C LEU A 104 -1.40 0.42 0.84
N GLY A 105 -0.74 1.18 1.72
CA GLY A 105 -0.24 0.68 2.99
C GLY A 105 0.91 -0.32 2.83
N LEU A 106 1.96 -0.10 3.58
CA LEU A 106 3.05 -1.04 3.84
C LEU A 106 3.20 -1.14 5.34
N GLY A 107 3.71 -2.28 5.81
CA GLY A 107 3.96 -2.49 7.22
C GLY A 107 2.69 -2.79 8.03
N GLY A 108 2.83 -2.67 9.34
CA GLY A 108 1.85 -3.11 10.34
C GLY A 108 1.99 -2.42 11.69
N GLY A 109 2.52 -1.18 11.72
CA GLY A 109 2.74 -0.42 12.95
C GLY A 109 4.21 -0.31 13.35
N PHE A 110 5.01 0.34 12.51
CA PHE A 110 6.47 0.51 12.68
C PHE A 110 6.89 1.11 14.04
N ILE A 111 5.97 1.76 14.77
CA ILE A 111 6.19 2.34 16.12
C ILE A 111 5.20 1.77 17.15
N GLN A 112 5.09 0.45 17.22
CA GLN A 112 5.06 -0.20 18.53
C GLN A 112 6.35 -1.00 18.66
N LEU A 113 7.42 -0.33 19.11
CA LEU A 113 8.77 -0.86 19.41
C LEU A 113 8.79 -2.01 20.44
N GLU A 114 7.67 -2.70 20.67
CA GLU A 114 7.53 -3.85 21.55
C GLU A 114 7.35 -5.19 20.78
N GLU A 115 6.98 -5.19 19.49
CA GLU A 115 6.79 -6.43 18.73
C GLU A 115 7.90 -6.70 17.69
N GLN A 116 8.53 -7.88 17.80
CA GLN A 116 9.45 -8.38 16.79
C GLN A 116 8.67 -8.72 15.50
N GLY A 117 8.84 -7.96 14.41
CA GLY A 117 8.33 -8.37 13.09
C GLY A 117 7.95 -7.26 12.10
N ASP A 118 7.80 -6.01 12.54
CA ASP A 118 7.28 -4.94 11.67
C ASP A 118 8.28 -4.49 10.59
N GLU A 119 9.57 -4.38 10.92
CA GLU A 119 10.63 -4.12 9.95
C GLU A 119 10.65 -5.19 8.85
N GLU A 120 10.61 -6.46 9.25
CA GLU A 120 10.63 -7.59 8.32
C GLU A 120 9.37 -7.59 7.45
N THR A 121 8.21 -7.29 8.03
CA THR A 121 6.96 -7.13 7.30
C THR A 121 7.09 -6.04 6.23
N PHE A 122 7.48 -4.82 6.59
CA PHE A 122 7.70 -3.73 5.63
C PHE A 122 8.65 -4.16 4.49
N ILE A 123 9.79 -4.77 4.85
CA ILE A 123 10.81 -5.19 3.89
C ILE A 123 10.22 -6.18 2.87
N TRP A 124 9.56 -7.24 3.33
CA TRP A 124 9.02 -8.27 2.44
C TRP A 124 7.86 -7.75 1.60
N GLN A 125 6.98 -6.93 2.18
CA GLN A 125 5.83 -6.39 1.46
C GLN A 125 6.28 -5.46 0.32
N TYR A 126 7.21 -4.55 0.60
CA TYR A 126 7.81 -3.72 -0.45
C TYR A 126 8.49 -4.60 -1.50
N ALA A 127 9.33 -5.55 -1.08
CA ALA A 127 10.09 -6.36 -2.01
C ALA A 127 9.18 -7.16 -2.96
N LEU A 128 8.07 -7.70 -2.43
CA LEU A 128 7.05 -8.35 -3.25
C LEU A 128 6.41 -7.38 -4.25
N PHE A 129 5.99 -6.20 -3.80
CA PHE A 129 5.44 -5.16 -4.68
C PHE A 129 6.39 -4.81 -5.82
N ASP A 130 7.65 -4.54 -5.49
CA ASP A 130 8.67 -4.15 -6.48
C ASP A 130 8.92 -5.28 -7.49
N VAL A 131 9.00 -6.52 -7.01
CA VAL A 131 9.16 -7.67 -7.89
C VAL A 131 7.98 -7.86 -8.83
N PHE A 132 6.74 -7.66 -8.35
CA PHE A 132 5.58 -7.67 -9.24
C PHE A 132 5.68 -6.59 -10.32
N CYS A 133 6.12 -5.38 -9.96
CA CYS A 133 6.36 -4.29 -10.92
C CYS A 133 7.38 -4.70 -11.99
N GLN A 134 8.53 -5.24 -11.58
CA GLN A 134 9.58 -5.68 -12.51
C GLN A 134 9.11 -6.82 -13.43
N ILE A 135 8.28 -7.74 -12.93
CA ILE A 135 7.70 -8.80 -13.75
C ILE A 135 6.73 -8.22 -14.79
N ILE A 136 5.87 -7.27 -14.38
CA ILE A 136 4.93 -6.58 -15.27
C ILE A 136 5.72 -5.85 -16.38
N GLU A 137 6.75 -5.09 -16.02
CA GLU A 137 7.61 -4.39 -16.98
C GLU A 137 8.23 -5.35 -17.99
N LYS A 138 8.84 -6.44 -17.50
CA LYS A 138 9.44 -7.47 -18.36
C LYS A 138 8.43 -8.08 -19.32
N LYS A 139 7.22 -8.38 -18.84
CA LYS A 139 6.14 -8.95 -19.66
C LYS A 139 5.69 -7.98 -20.74
N GLN A 140 5.56 -6.71 -20.38
CA GLN A 140 5.13 -5.62 -21.27
C GLN A 140 6.25 -5.05 -22.13
N LYS A 141 7.49 -5.56 -21.98
CA LYS A 141 8.69 -5.09 -22.68
C LYS A 141 9.00 -3.61 -22.40
N MET A 142 8.73 -3.18 -21.18
CA MET A 142 9.06 -1.86 -20.69
C MET A 142 10.54 -1.81 -20.27
N GLU A 143 11.08 -0.59 -20.16
CA GLU A 143 12.37 -0.38 -19.52
C GLU A 143 12.27 -0.73 -18.03
N SER A 144 13.34 -1.27 -17.45
CA SER A 144 13.36 -1.63 -16.03
C SER A 144 13.18 -0.39 -15.16
N GLY A 145 12.26 -0.43 -14.20
CA GLY A 145 11.94 0.69 -13.32
C GLY A 145 11.16 1.83 -13.98
N SER A 146 10.57 1.60 -15.17
CA SER A 146 9.79 2.62 -15.90
C SER A 146 8.29 2.57 -15.64
N LEU A 147 7.77 1.54 -14.98
CA LEU A 147 6.38 1.49 -14.53
C LEU A 147 6.17 2.55 -13.44
N PRO A 148 5.27 3.53 -13.65
CA PRO A 148 4.94 4.50 -12.61
C PRO A 148 4.43 3.79 -11.35
N ARG A 149 5.12 4.03 -10.22
CA ARG A 149 4.79 3.49 -8.91
C ARG A 149 4.32 4.62 -8.00
N TYR A 150 3.22 4.39 -7.29
CA TYR A 150 2.63 5.35 -6.35
C TYR A 150 2.38 4.66 -5.02
N PHE A 151 2.82 5.27 -3.93
CA PHE A 151 2.62 4.77 -2.58
C PHE A 151 1.65 5.69 -1.85
N GLN A 152 0.58 5.14 -1.26
CA GLN A 152 -0.33 5.92 -0.44
C GLN A 152 -0.52 5.28 0.92
N ASP A 153 -0.36 6.14 1.91
CA ASP A 153 -0.64 5.93 3.32
C ASP A 153 -2.14 5.65 3.58
N PRO A 154 -2.46 4.61 4.36
CA PRO A 154 -3.23 4.90 5.58
C PRO A 154 -2.61 4.34 6.89
N ALA A 155 -1.40 3.77 6.83
CA ALA A 155 -0.59 3.35 7.98
C ALA A 155 0.94 3.66 7.90
N PHE A 156 1.41 4.52 6.98
CA PHE A 156 2.81 4.92 6.93
C PHE A 156 3.18 5.74 8.17
N GLU A 157 4.16 5.26 8.90
CA GLU A 157 4.88 6.09 9.86
C GLU A 157 5.88 6.99 9.11
N ILE A 158 6.29 8.10 9.73
CA ILE A 158 7.22 9.04 9.09
C ILE A 158 8.57 8.38 8.73
N GLU A 159 8.99 7.37 9.49
CA GLU A 159 10.14 6.52 9.19
C GLU A 159 9.98 5.80 7.85
N GLU A 160 8.81 5.23 7.58
CA GLU A 160 8.51 4.50 6.35
C GLU A 160 8.40 5.46 5.17
N GLU A 161 7.72 6.59 5.34
CA GLU A 161 7.68 7.65 4.32
C GLU A 161 9.10 8.14 3.99
N HIS A 162 9.96 8.27 5.00
CA HIS A 162 11.36 8.64 4.80
C HIS A 162 12.12 7.59 3.98
N ILE A 163 11.99 6.30 4.31
CA ILE A 163 12.62 5.22 3.54
C ILE A 163 12.14 5.24 2.09
N LEU A 164 10.82 5.33 1.87
CA LEU A 164 10.23 5.34 0.53
C LEU A 164 10.73 6.53 -0.29
N GLN A 165 10.61 7.75 0.21
CA GLN A 165 10.93 8.96 -0.56
C GLN A 165 12.43 9.21 -0.68
N ASN A 166 13.17 9.08 0.42
CA ASN A 166 14.56 9.57 0.51
C ASN A 166 15.62 8.50 0.26
N VAL A 167 15.30 7.23 0.54
CA VAL A 167 16.24 6.11 0.34
C VAL A 167 15.94 5.36 -0.96
N LEU A 168 14.67 5.05 -1.20
CA LEU A 168 14.23 4.26 -2.36
C LEU A 168 13.82 5.14 -3.57
N GLY A 169 13.60 6.44 -3.37
CA GLY A 169 13.26 7.39 -4.43
C GLY A 169 11.82 7.23 -4.95
N GLU A 170 10.93 6.68 -4.13
CA GLU A 170 9.54 6.42 -4.47
C GLU A 170 8.67 7.67 -4.35
N LYS A 171 7.58 7.68 -5.13
CA LYS A 171 6.57 8.73 -5.05
C LYS A 171 5.48 8.34 -4.05
N VAL A 172 5.54 8.94 -2.86
CA VAL A 172 4.45 8.89 -1.88
C VAL A 172 3.44 10.01 -2.20
N ILE A 173 2.16 9.67 -2.20
CA ILE A 173 1.02 10.57 -2.45
C ILE A 173 0.08 10.57 -1.25
N GLN A 174 -0.68 11.66 -1.09
CA GLN A 174 -1.55 11.85 0.07
C GLN A 174 -2.91 11.20 -0.13
N HIS A 175 -3.54 10.72 0.94
CA HIS A 175 -4.92 10.24 0.87
C HIS A 175 -5.88 11.39 0.51
N PRO A 176 -6.86 11.23 -0.41
CA PRO A 176 -7.23 10.02 -1.17
C PRO A 176 -6.73 10.01 -2.64
N GLU A 177 -5.59 10.62 -2.96
CA GLU A 177 -5.13 10.80 -4.35
C GLU A 177 -4.96 9.50 -5.13
N ALA A 178 -4.57 8.39 -4.48
CA ALA A 178 -4.42 7.09 -5.13
C ALA A 178 -5.73 6.60 -5.75
N THR A 179 -6.87 7.00 -5.18
CA THR A 179 -8.18 6.61 -5.70
C THR A 179 -8.39 7.13 -7.13
N GLU A 180 -7.81 8.28 -7.49
CA GLU A 180 -7.88 8.85 -8.85
C GLU A 180 -6.90 8.20 -9.84
N LEU A 181 -5.93 7.44 -9.34
CA LEU A 181 -4.91 6.77 -10.17
C LEU A 181 -5.27 5.32 -10.51
N ILE A 182 -6.26 4.75 -9.82
CA ILE A 182 -6.69 3.36 -9.97
C ILE A 182 -7.74 3.26 -11.08
N ASP A 183 -7.43 2.49 -12.12
CA ASP A 183 -8.32 2.19 -13.25
C ASP A 183 -8.17 0.72 -13.72
N GLU A 184 -8.86 0.33 -14.80
CA GLU A 184 -8.79 -1.01 -15.39
C GLU A 184 -7.42 -1.41 -15.98
N HIS A 185 -6.43 -0.51 -15.91
CA HIS A 185 -5.03 -0.67 -16.28
C HIS A 185 -4.08 -0.51 -15.08
N SER A 186 -4.60 -0.54 -13.85
CA SER A 186 -3.76 -0.49 -12.64
C SER A 186 -3.44 -1.88 -12.10
N PHE A 187 -2.23 -2.01 -11.55
CA PHE A 187 -1.89 -3.01 -10.55
C PHE A 187 -1.99 -2.38 -9.18
N VAL A 188 -2.74 -2.98 -8.26
CA VAL A 188 -2.85 -2.50 -6.88
C VAL A 188 -2.41 -3.57 -5.88
N PHE A 189 -1.57 -3.16 -4.95
CA PHE A 189 -1.07 -3.96 -3.85
C PHE A 189 -1.54 -3.35 -2.53
N GLY A 190 -2.28 -4.12 -1.74
CA GLY A 190 -3.07 -3.62 -0.60
C GLY A 190 -3.39 -4.70 0.42
N ILE A 191 -2.36 -5.33 0.97
CA ILE A 191 -2.43 -6.51 1.84
C ILE A 191 -2.73 -6.21 3.31
N HIS A 192 -2.65 -4.95 3.74
CA HIS A 192 -2.91 -4.54 5.12
C HIS A 192 -3.80 -3.29 5.22
N ILE A 193 -4.69 -3.09 4.24
CA ILE A 193 -5.62 -1.95 4.27
C ILE A 193 -6.83 -2.26 5.15
N PRO A 194 -7.24 -1.35 6.06
CA PRO A 194 -8.54 -1.44 6.72
C PRO A 194 -9.69 -1.56 5.71
N TRP A 195 -10.65 -2.43 5.99
CA TRP A 195 -11.75 -2.71 5.08
C TRP A 195 -12.59 -1.50 4.68
N SER A 196 -12.74 -0.53 5.59
CA SER A 196 -13.41 0.74 5.33
C SER A 196 -12.66 1.56 4.27
N SER A 197 -11.33 1.65 4.37
CA SER A 197 -10.49 2.33 3.40
C SER A 197 -10.48 1.60 2.06
N LEU A 198 -10.36 0.26 2.07
CA LEU A 198 -10.44 -0.56 0.87
C LEU A 198 -11.77 -0.34 0.12
N ALA A 199 -12.88 -0.32 0.86
CA ALA A 199 -14.21 -0.10 0.30
C ALA A 199 -14.34 1.27 -0.36
N ASN A 200 -13.83 2.33 0.29
CA ASN A 200 -13.86 3.68 -0.25
C ASN A 200 -12.98 3.81 -1.51
N ILE A 201 -11.84 3.11 -1.55
CA ILE A 201 -10.91 3.19 -2.68
C ILE A 201 -11.45 2.46 -3.90
N PHE A 202 -12.02 1.26 -3.74
CA PHE A 202 -12.34 0.38 -4.87
C PHE A 202 -13.81 0.34 -5.28
N PHE A 203 -14.75 0.58 -4.35
CA PHE A 203 -16.15 0.17 -4.56
C PHE A 203 -17.14 1.34 -4.56
N MET A 204 -16.65 2.56 -4.76
CA MET A 204 -17.46 3.77 -4.86
C MET A 204 -17.49 4.28 -6.31
N GLY A 205 -18.17 3.54 -7.21
CA GLY A 205 -18.46 4.00 -8.57
C GLY A 205 -17.28 4.08 -9.55
N ARG A 206 -16.18 3.35 -9.29
CA ARG A 206 -14.94 3.43 -10.07
C ARG A 206 -14.62 2.14 -10.84
N PRO A 207 -13.78 2.19 -11.89
CA PRO A 207 -13.25 1.00 -12.52
C PRO A 207 -12.43 0.18 -11.51
N HIS A 208 -12.49 -1.14 -11.64
CA HIS A 208 -11.70 -2.04 -10.83
C HIS A 208 -10.30 -2.23 -11.43
N PRO A 209 -9.24 -2.37 -10.61
CA PRO A 209 -7.90 -2.62 -11.09
C PRO A 209 -7.82 -3.92 -11.87
N GLN A 210 -6.89 -4.01 -12.82
CA GLN A 210 -6.67 -5.26 -13.54
C GLN A 210 -6.11 -6.35 -12.64
N ILE A 211 -5.25 -5.96 -11.71
CA ILE A 211 -4.65 -6.84 -10.72
C ILE A 211 -4.83 -6.20 -9.36
N PHE A 212 -5.35 -6.98 -8.42
CA PHE A 212 -5.35 -6.65 -7.01
C PHE A 212 -4.70 -7.79 -6.23
N ILE A 213 -3.71 -7.46 -5.40
CA ILE A 213 -3.13 -8.36 -4.42
C ILE A 213 -3.36 -7.73 -3.06
N GLY A 214 -4.20 -8.36 -2.23
CA GLY A 214 -4.59 -7.79 -0.95
C GLY A 214 -5.48 -8.71 -0.14
N ASN A 215 -6.24 -8.11 0.77
CA ASN A 215 -7.21 -8.83 1.60
C ASN A 215 -8.26 -9.60 0.76
N SER A 216 -8.78 -10.72 1.28
CA SER A 216 -9.83 -11.50 0.60
C SER A 216 -11.15 -10.74 0.48
N ILE A 217 -11.56 -10.45 -0.75
CA ILE A 217 -12.82 -9.78 -1.04
C ILE A 217 -13.92 -10.83 -1.25
N GLU A 218 -14.76 -11.02 -0.22
CA GLU A 218 -15.93 -11.92 -0.24
C GLU A 218 -17.18 -11.23 0.31
N ILE A 219 -18.31 -11.27 -0.39
CA ILE A 219 -19.50 -10.49 0.01
C ILE A 219 -20.13 -11.00 1.32
N GLY A 220 -19.99 -12.28 1.64
CA GLY A 220 -20.72 -12.93 2.74
C GLY A 220 -20.00 -12.98 4.10
N MET A 221 -18.66 -13.03 4.11
CA MET A 221 -17.86 -13.14 5.35
C MET A 221 -16.56 -12.32 5.35
N SER A 222 -16.35 -11.44 4.37
CA SER A 222 -15.18 -10.53 4.39
C SER A 222 -15.49 -9.23 5.13
N GLY A 223 -14.46 -8.42 5.34
CA GLY A 223 -14.68 -7.10 5.91
C GLY A 223 -15.39 -6.10 4.99
N ILE A 224 -15.68 -6.42 3.72
CA ILE A 224 -16.67 -5.65 2.94
C ILE A 224 -18.06 -5.77 3.57
N ALA A 225 -18.45 -6.97 4.04
CA ALA A 225 -19.72 -7.15 4.74
C ALA A 225 -19.77 -6.30 6.01
N CYS A 226 -18.64 -6.23 6.74
CA CYS A 226 -18.48 -5.34 7.89
C CYS A 226 -18.61 -3.87 7.49
N ALA A 227 -17.99 -3.43 6.38
CA ALA A 227 -18.08 -2.05 5.92
C ALA A 227 -19.51 -1.65 5.51
N ILE A 228 -20.23 -2.54 4.82
CA ILE A 228 -21.66 -2.37 4.50
C ILE A 228 -22.50 -2.28 5.77
N ALA A 229 -22.28 -3.21 6.71
CA ALA A 229 -23.01 -3.25 7.97
C ALA A 229 -22.75 -1.99 8.81
N ASP A 230 -21.50 -1.55 8.92
CA ASP A 230 -21.13 -0.34 9.65
C ASP A 230 -21.83 0.90 9.08
N LYS A 231 -21.77 1.10 7.76
CA LYS A 231 -22.49 2.20 7.10
C LYS A 231 -24.00 2.17 7.38
N TYR A 232 -24.62 0.99 7.26
CA TYR A 232 -26.04 0.84 7.53
C TYR A 232 -26.40 1.10 8.99
N ILE A 233 -25.62 0.56 9.94
CA ILE A 233 -25.81 0.80 11.38
C ILE A 233 -25.69 2.30 11.69
N ARG A 234 -24.69 2.99 11.13
CA ARG A 234 -24.53 4.44 11.30
C ARG A 234 -25.73 5.21 10.76
N GLN A 235 -26.19 4.91 9.55
CA GLN A 235 -27.38 5.53 8.97
C GLN A 235 -28.63 5.36 9.84
N VAL A 236 -28.91 4.15 10.31
CA VAL A 236 -30.07 3.86 11.18
C VAL A 236 -30.00 4.64 12.48
N ASN A 237 -28.82 4.78 13.08
CA ASN A 237 -28.66 5.44 14.38
C ASN A 237 -28.56 6.97 14.29
N LEU A 238 -27.97 7.50 13.22
CA LEU A 238 -27.76 8.95 13.04
C LEU A 238 -28.92 9.61 12.29
N ASP A 239 -29.37 8.99 11.21
CA ASP A 239 -30.36 9.58 10.29
C ASP A 239 -31.77 9.02 10.53
N HIS A 240 -31.89 8.00 11.38
CA HIS A 240 -33.14 7.28 11.65
C HIS A 240 -33.79 6.65 10.41
N GLU A 241 -33.02 6.44 9.35
CA GLU A 241 -33.47 5.81 8.11
C GLU A 241 -33.14 4.31 8.11
N THR A 242 -34.17 3.48 7.93
CA THR A 242 -34.06 2.02 7.94
C THR A 242 -33.99 1.40 6.54
N THR A 243 -34.16 2.21 5.51
CA THR A 243 -33.95 1.81 4.11
C THR A 243 -32.49 2.07 3.74
N PRO A 244 -31.71 1.08 3.27
CA PRO A 244 -30.33 1.33 2.88
C PRO A 244 -30.23 2.47 1.85
N GLY A 245 -29.37 3.45 2.12
CA GLY A 245 -29.07 4.54 1.21
C GLY A 245 -28.39 4.07 -0.08
N GLU A 246 -28.40 4.94 -1.09
CA GLU A 246 -27.82 4.64 -2.41
C GLU A 246 -26.33 4.29 -2.33
N ASP A 247 -25.58 4.91 -1.41
CA ASP A 247 -24.15 4.62 -1.21
C ASP A 247 -23.91 3.19 -0.70
N ILE A 248 -24.79 2.67 0.16
CA ILE A 248 -24.73 1.29 0.67
C ILE A 248 -25.08 0.30 -0.45
N ILE A 249 -26.10 0.62 -1.25
CA ILE A 249 -26.52 -0.20 -2.39
C ILE A 249 -25.41 -0.26 -3.44
N GLU A 250 -24.83 0.89 -3.78
CA GLU A 250 -23.74 1.00 -4.74
C GLU A 250 -22.48 0.27 -4.27
N LEU A 251 -22.12 0.41 -2.99
CA LEU A 251 -20.99 -0.30 -2.40
C LEU A 251 -21.13 -1.82 -2.56
N ARG A 252 -22.31 -2.36 -2.26
CA ARG A 252 -22.60 -3.78 -2.46
C ARG A 252 -22.52 -4.17 -3.93
N ARG A 253 -23.11 -3.37 -4.82
CA ARG A 253 -23.12 -3.65 -6.27
C ARG A 253 -21.71 -3.70 -6.84
N GLN A 254 -20.83 -2.80 -6.43
CA GLN A 254 -19.44 -2.77 -6.89
C GLN A 254 -18.63 -3.95 -6.34
N ALA A 255 -18.82 -4.31 -5.07
CA ALA A 255 -18.22 -5.53 -4.53
C ALA A 255 -18.69 -6.79 -5.29
N GLU A 256 -19.97 -6.88 -5.66
CA GLU A 256 -20.51 -7.94 -6.51
C GLU A 256 -19.86 -7.96 -7.90
N LEU A 257 -19.71 -6.80 -8.54
CA LEU A 257 -19.01 -6.70 -9.82
C LEU A 257 -17.53 -7.09 -9.72
N PHE A 258 -16.86 -6.75 -8.62
CA PHE A 258 -15.48 -7.11 -8.40
C PHE A 258 -15.33 -8.62 -8.27
N VAL A 259 -16.08 -9.25 -7.36
CA VAL A 259 -16.01 -10.70 -7.13
C VAL A 259 -16.39 -11.49 -8.38
N ASN A 260 -17.40 -11.04 -9.13
CA ASN A 260 -17.82 -11.74 -10.36
C ASN A 260 -16.87 -11.49 -11.54
N GLY A 261 -16.18 -10.35 -11.56
CA GLY A 261 -15.25 -9.96 -12.62
C GLY A 261 -13.82 -10.45 -12.42
N HIS A 262 -13.44 -10.81 -11.19
CA HIS A 262 -12.08 -11.22 -10.84
C HIS A 262 -12.04 -12.70 -10.45
N SER A 263 -11.05 -13.41 -10.98
CA SER A 263 -10.72 -14.75 -10.48
C SER A 263 -9.97 -14.58 -9.15
N CYS A 264 -10.66 -14.63 -8.02
CA CYS A 264 -10.03 -14.64 -6.71
C CYS A 264 -9.13 -15.87 -6.55
N THR A 265 -7.99 -15.70 -5.91
CA THR A 265 -7.04 -16.77 -5.67
C THR A 265 -6.36 -16.55 -4.33
N TYR A 266 -6.56 -17.50 -3.41
CA TYR A 266 -6.02 -17.41 -2.06
C TYR A 266 -4.59 -17.95 -2.04
N LEU A 267 -3.67 -17.25 -1.39
CA LEU A 267 -2.28 -17.73 -1.23
C LEU A 267 -2.16 -18.84 -0.16
N SER A 268 -3.20 -19.06 0.65
CA SER A 268 -3.22 -20.04 1.76
C SER A 268 -3.74 -21.42 1.40
N GLU A 269 -4.33 -21.60 0.21
CA GLU A 269 -4.81 -22.92 -0.21
C GLU A 269 -3.69 -23.65 -0.94
N GLY A 270 -3.35 -24.83 -0.41
CA GLY A 270 -2.33 -25.71 -0.94
C GLY A 270 -2.48 -25.97 -2.44
N VAL A 271 -1.34 -26.28 -3.05
CA VAL A 271 -1.21 -26.72 -4.43
C VAL A 271 -2.20 -27.86 -4.69
N ASP A 272 -3.22 -27.63 -5.52
CA ASP A 272 -3.91 -28.73 -6.18
C ASP A 272 -2.91 -29.30 -7.20
N GLU A 273 -2.33 -30.45 -6.90
CA GLU A 273 -1.30 -31.12 -7.71
C GLU A 273 -1.82 -31.65 -9.06
N ASP A 274 -3.10 -31.48 -9.39
CA ASP A 274 -3.75 -32.25 -10.47
C ASP A 274 -4.00 -31.49 -11.79
N ALA A 275 -3.50 -30.28 -11.98
CA ALA A 275 -3.91 -29.45 -13.13
C ALA A 275 -2.90 -29.26 -14.28
N ASP A 276 -1.66 -29.74 -14.20
CA ASP A 276 -0.62 -29.39 -15.20
C ASP A 276 -0.09 -30.57 -16.03
N ASP A 277 -0.93 -31.60 -16.22
CA ASP A 277 -0.61 -32.72 -17.10
C ASP A 277 -1.60 -32.82 -18.28
N GLN A 278 -1.74 -31.72 -19.03
CA GLN A 278 -2.23 -31.79 -20.42
C GLN A 278 -1.97 -30.52 -21.22
N HIS A 279 -1.30 -30.73 -22.36
CA HIS A 279 -1.13 -29.83 -23.51
C HIS A 279 0.06 -28.87 -23.48
N PHE A 280 1.24 -29.39 -23.85
CA PHE A 280 1.98 -28.80 -24.99
C PHE A 280 2.62 -29.92 -25.82
N GLY A 281 2.24 -29.98 -27.09
CA GLY A 281 2.60 -31.04 -28.03
C GLY A 281 4.10 -31.10 -28.32
N ARG A 282 4.65 -32.31 -28.31
CA ARG A 282 6.00 -32.60 -28.79
C ARG A 282 6.13 -32.22 -30.27
N PRO A 283 7.26 -31.62 -30.71
CA PRO A 283 7.52 -31.45 -32.12
C PRO A 283 7.67 -32.84 -32.78
N ARG A 284 6.93 -33.06 -33.86
CA ARG A 284 7.09 -34.21 -34.75
C ARG A 284 8.48 -34.16 -35.38
N GLY A 285 9.34 -35.11 -35.04
CA GLY A 285 10.49 -35.50 -35.86
C GLY A 285 10.06 -36.59 -36.85
N ASN A 286 10.18 -36.31 -38.14
CA ASN A 286 10.18 -37.27 -39.25
C ASN A 286 11.59 -37.23 -39.88
N PRO A 287 12.01 -38.24 -40.66
CA PRO A 287 11.79 -39.69 -40.55
C PRO A 287 13.02 -40.42 -39.95
#